data_AF-A0A3S2TIC4-F1
#
_entry.id   AF-A0A3S2TIC4-F1
#
_cell.length_a   1.000
_cell.length_b   1.000
_cell.length_c   1.000
_cell.angle_alpha   90.00
_cell.angle_beta   90.00
_cell.angle_gamma   90.00
#
_symmetry.space_group_name_H-M   'P 1'
#
loop_
_entity.id
_entity.type
_entity.pdbx_description
1 polymer ?
#
loop_
_entity_poly.entity_id
_entity_poly.type
_entity_poly.pdbx_seq_one_letter_code
_entity_poly.pdbx_strand_id
1 'polypeptide(L)'
;MDTKELLLYLRQAQLQCELIMQSGQQLDNAIKQLQDWSEDLSCQRRACEDMYHAVHFIMIHCYQLSRLFWPAKCCGEVGLDNCHRAMTLRTEINMPDLQHPLRNEALWRHAEALDYSVSEANSLQRFKQHHVTSVNHLITWMDSEAMLSWFDPVTGTFVFHNEEFALTELLTSVKQLQQDILHYLHNQH
;
A
#
# COMPACT_ATOMS: atom_id res chain seq x y z
N MET A 1 -23.14 -15.27 1.19
CA MET A 1 -22.51 -14.62 2.33
C MET A 1 -23.60 -14.22 3.30
N ASP A 2 -23.51 -14.64 4.56
CA ASP A 2 -24.45 -14.20 5.60
C ASP A 2 -24.05 -12.83 6.19
N THR A 3 -24.93 -12.21 6.98
CA THR A 3 -24.70 -10.89 7.57
C THR A 3 -23.46 -10.86 8.47
N LYS A 4 -23.19 -11.95 9.21
CA LYS A 4 -22.05 -12.02 10.13
C LYS A 4 -20.73 -12.06 9.36
N GLU A 5 -20.68 -12.87 8.31
CA GLU A 5 -19.54 -12.97 7.41
C GLU A 5 -19.27 -11.64 6.70
N LEU A 6 -20.31 -10.97 6.21
CA LEU A 6 -20.21 -9.63 5.62
C LEU A 6 -19.58 -8.62 6.59
N LEU A 7 -20.10 -8.55 7.82
CA LEU A 7 -19.58 -7.65 8.85
C LEU A 7 -18.11 -7.95 9.19
N LEU A 8 -17.72 -9.23 9.23
CA LEU A 8 -16.33 -9.62 9.49
C LEU A 8 -15.37 -9.08 8.42
N TYR A 9 -15.71 -9.25 7.14
CA TYR A 9 -14.88 -8.75 6.05
C TYR A 9 -14.86 -7.22 5.98
N LEU A 10 -15.98 -6.55 6.25
CA LEU A 10 -16.01 -5.08 6.32
C LEU A 10 -15.18 -4.53 7.50
N ARG A 11 -15.19 -5.21 8.65
CA ARG A 11 -14.29 -4.86 9.78
C ARG A 11 -12.83 -5.12 9.46
N GLN A 12 -12.52 -6.20 8.74
CA GLN A 12 -11.17 -6.45 8.25
C GLN A 12 -10.72 -5.33 7.29
N ALA A 13 -11.58 -4.96 6.33
CA ALA A 13 -11.32 -3.85 5.41
C ALA A 13 -11.10 -2.52 6.16
N GLN A 14 -11.93 -2.23 7.16
CA GLN A 14 -11.80 -1.05 8.02
C GLN A 14 -10.41 -1.02 8.68
N LEU A 15 -9.97 -2.14 9.28
CA LEU A 15 -8.66 -2.23 9.91
C LEU A 15 -7.52 -1.97 8.92
N GLN A 16 -7.60 -2.54 7.71
CA GLN A 16 -6.58 -2.26 6.68
C GLN A 16 -6.55 -0.77 6.31
N CYS A 17 -7.72 -0.12 6.18
CA CYS A 17 -7.79 1.32 5.93
C CYS A 17 -7.14 2.12 7.06
N GLU A 18 -7.41 1.78 8.33
CA GLU A 18 -6.82 2.44 9.49
C GLU A 18 -5.30 2.34 9.49
N LEU A 19 -4.74 1.16 9.20
CA LEU A 19 -3.31 0.94 9.12
C LEU A 19 -2.67 1.77 7.98
N ILE A 20 -3.31 1.82 6.81
CA ILE A 20 -2.85 2.66 5.68
C ILE A 20 -2.84 4.14 6.07
N MET A 21 -3.91 4.63 6.70
CA MET A 21 -3.99 6.04 7.10
C MET A 21 -2.94 6.40 8.16
N GLN A 22 -2.66 5.49 9.11
CA GLN A 22 -1.57 5.66 10.07
C GLN A 22 -0.20 5.73 9.39
N SER A 23 0.06 4.83 8.43
CA SER A 23 1.30 4.87 7.65
C SER A 23 1.40 6.11 6.76
N GLY A 24 0.30 6.61 6.20
CA GLY A 24 0.25 7.89 5.51
C GLY A 24 0.68 9.05 6.41
N GLN A 25 0.19 9.10 7.64
CA GLN A 25 0.61 10.11 8.61
C GLN A 25 2.09 9.98 9.00
N GLN A 26 2.61 8.75 9.12
CA GLN A 26 4.03 8.50 9.37
C GLN A 26 4.90 8.99 8.20
N LEU A 27 4.45 8.77 6.96
CA LEU A 27 5.11 9.25 5.76
C LEU A 27 5.18 10.79 5.76
N ASP A 28 4.06 11.46 6.02
CA ASP A 28 4.00 12.93 6.09
C ASP A 28 4.97 13.48 7.16
N ASN A 29 5.02 12.83 8.33
CA ASN A 29 5.94 13.22 9.40
C ASN A 29 7.40 13.04 9.00
N ALA A 30 7.74 11.94 8.33
CA ALA A 30 9.10 11.67 7.89
C ALA A 30 9.56 12.62 6.77
N ILE A 31 8.67 12.97 5.83
CA ILE A 31 8.92 13.99 4.80
C ILE A 31 9.20 15.35 5.47
N LYS A 32 8.38 15.73 6.46
CA LYS A 32 8.57 16.98 7.20
C LYS A 32 9.91 17.00 7.95
N GLN A 33 10.26 15.91 8.63
CA GLN A 33 11.54 15.78 9.32
C GLN A 33 12.73 15.94 8.37
N LEU A 34 12.64 15.36 7.16
CA LEU A 34 13.68 15.49 6.15
C LEU A 34 13.87 16.96 5.71
N GLN A 35 12.76 17.70 5.56
CA GLN A 35 12.79 19.13 5.22
C GLN A 35 13.37 19.97 6.36
N ASP A 36 13.02 19.67 7.61
CA ASP A 36 13.45 20.41 8.79
C ASP A 36 14.93 20.15 9.16
N TRP A 37 15.45 18.94 8.90
CA TRP A 37 16.80 18.50 9.31
C TRP A 37 17.80 18.40 8.16
N SER A 38 17.72 19.30 7.19
CA SER A 38 18.51 19.27 5.96
C SER A 38 20.05 19.29 6.13
N GLU A 39 20.59 19.49 7.34
CA GLU A 39 22.02 19.54 7.62
C GLU A 39 22.57 18.36 8.47
N ASP A 40 21.71 17.56 9.13
CA ASP A 40 22.14 16.39 9.92
C ASP A 40 21.97 15.09 9.12
N LEU A 41 23.09 14.56 8.63
CA LEU A 41 23.15 13.32 7.84
C LEU A 41 22.52 12.11 8.54
N SER A 42 22.64 12.03 9.88
CA SER A 42 22.08 10.91 10.65
C SER A 42 20.55 10.99 10.74
N CYS A 43 20.04 12.20 10.94
CA CYS A 43 18.61 12.51 10.92
C CYS A 43 17.99 12.29 9.53
N GLN A 44 18.69 12.73 8.47
CA GLN A 44 18.25 12.50 7.09
C GLN A 44 18.13 11.01 6.77
N ARG A 45 19.14 10.22 7.16
CA ARG A 45 19.10 8.76 6.95
C ARG A 45 17.90 8.13 7.66
N ARG A 46 17.64 8.51 8.92
CA ARG A 46 16.49 8.01 9.66
C ARG A 46 15.17 8.39 9.00
N ALA A 47 15.01 9.65 8.58
CA ALA A 47 13.82 10.10 7.87
C ALA A 47 13.60 9.31 6.56
N CYS A 48 14.67 9.05 5.81
CA CYS A 48 14.64 8.22 4.61
C CYS A 48 14.22 6.75 4.89
N GLU A 49 14.71 6.15 5.98
CA GLU A 49 14.32 4.81 6.42
C GLU A 49 12.84 4.77 6.85
N ASP A 50 12.38 5.79 7.58
CA ASP A 50 10.99 5.92 8.01
C ASP A 50 10.03 6.13 6.83
N MET A 51 10.41 6.96 5.85
CA MET A 51 9.67 7.12 4.59
C MET A 51 9.53 5.79 3.86
N TYR A 52 10.62 5.04 3.71
CA TYR A 52 10.61 3.75 3.04
C TYR A 52 9.66 2.75 3.73
N HIS A 53 9.74 2.65 5.07
CA HIS A 53 8.86 1.77 5.84
C HIS A 53 7.39 2.19 5.66
N ALA A 54 7.08 3.47 5.82
CA ALA A 54 5.72 3.97 5.69
C ALA A 54 5.12 3.65 4.32
N VAL A 55 5.88 3.89 3.23
CA VAL A 55 5.46 3.54 1.86
C VAL A 55 5.22 2.04 1.71
N HIS A 56 6.12 1.18 2.19
CA HIS A 56 5.93 -0.27 2.09
C HIS A 56 4.69 -0.77 2.84
N PHE A 57 4.42 -0.23 4.02
CA PHE A 57 3.21 -0.57 4.77
C PHE A 57 1.94 -0.13 4.01
N ILE A 58 1.94 1.08 3.44
CA ILE A 58 0.84 1.54 2.57
C ILE A 58 0.62 0.54 1.44
N MET A 59 1.68 0.15 0.74
CA MET A 59 1.59 -0.75 -0.42
C MET A 59 1.06 -2.14 -0.06
N ILE A 60 1.55 -2.75 1.02
CA ILE A 60 1.11 -4.07 1.48
C ILE A 60 -0.37 -4.05 1.88
N HIS A 61 -0.80 -3.05 2.65
CA HIS A 61 -2.19 -2.97 3.09
C HIS A 61 -3.14 -2.59 1.94
N CYS A 62 -2.69 -1.75 0.99
CA CYS A 62 -3.42 -1.50 -0.26
C CYS A 62 -3.59 -2.79 -1.08
N TYR A 63 -2.56 -3.65 -1.14
CA TYR A 63 -2.67 -4.98 -1.74
C TYR A 63 -3.72 -5.84 -1.03
N GLN A 64 -3.74 -5.88 0.31
CA GLN A 64 -4.73 -6.66 1.07
C GLN A 64 -6.17 -6.18 0.79
N LEU A 65 -6.40 -4.86 0.79
CA LEU A 65 -7.69 -4.29 0.39
C LEU A 65 -8.04 -4.65 -1.05
N SER A 66 -7.08 -4.52 -1.95
CA SER A 66 -7.25 -4.87 -3.36
C SER A 66 -7.69 -6.32 -3.51
N ARG A 67 -7.06 -7.27 -2.82
CA ARG A 67 -7.41 -8.70 -2.89
C ARG A 67 -8.75 -9.03 -2.25
N LEU A 68 -9.16 -8.27 -1.25
CA LEU A 68 -10.46 -8.42 -0.59
C LEU A 68 -11.60 -8.02 -1.54
N PHE A 69 -11.44 -6.88 -2.23
CA PHE A 69 -12.45 -6.33 -3.12
C PHE A 69 -12.29 -6.74 -4.59
N TRP A 70 -11.12 -7.19 -5.03
CA TRP A 70 -10.83 -7.67 -6.40
C TRP A 70 -9.84 -8.84 -6.33
N PRO A 71 -10.30 -10.07 -6.09
CA PRO A 71 -9.41 -11.23 -6.04
C PRO A 71 -8.81 -11.56 -7.43
N ALA A 72 -7.52 -11.90 -7.48
CA ALA A 72 -6.79 -12.11 -8.74
C ALA A 72 -7.17 -13.39 -9.52
N LYS A 73 -7.82 -14.37 -8.90
CA LYS A 73 -8.12 -15.68 -9.53
C LYS A 73 -9.53 -16.15 -9.17
N CYS A 74 -10.44 -16.11 -10.15
CA CYS A 74 -11.80 -16.66 -10.06
C CYS A 74 -11.90 -18.07 -10.69
N CYS A 75 -10.89 -18.92 -10.52
CA CYS A 75 -10.90 -20.29 -11.07
C CYS A 75 -11.12 -21.34 -9.98
N GLY A 76 -11.91 -22.37 -10.29
CA GLY A 76 -12.34 -23.38 -9.32
C GLY A 76 -13.38 -22.84 -8.34
N GLU A 77 -13.98 -23.74 -7.56
CA GLU A 77 -15.08 -23.40 -6.63
C GLU A 77 -14.67 -22.32 -5.62
N VAL A 78 -13.49 -22.46 -5.00
CA VAL A 78 -12.95 -21.49 -4.05
C VAL A 78 -12.70 -20.11 -4.69
N GLY A 79 -12.25 -20.09 -5.95
CA GLY A 79 -12.03 -18.84 -6.68
C GLY A 79 -13.34 -18.12 -6.97
N LEU A 80 -14.37 -18.86 -7.40
CA LEU A 80 -15.71 -18.33 -7.62
C LEU A 80 -16.34 -17.78 -6.34
N ASP A 81 -16.21 -18.48 -5.23
CA ASP A 81 -16.72 -18.03 -3.93
C ASP A 81 -16.06 -16.72 -3.48
N ASN A 82 -14.74 -16.60 -3.67
CA ASN A 82 -14.02 -15.35 -3.39
C ASN A 82 -14.55 -14.18 -4.25
N CYS A 83 -14.86 -14.43 -5.52
CA CYS A 83 -15.36 -13.42 -6.44
C CYS A 83 -16.80 -13.02 -6.10
N HIS A 84 -17.66 -13.98 -5.76
CA HIS A 84 -19.01 -13.69 -5.25
C HIS A 84 -18.96 -12.88 -3.96
N ARG A 85 -18.12 -13.26 -3.00
CA ARG A 85 -17.91 -12.49 -1.76
C ARG A 85 -17.50 -11.05 -2.07
N ALA A 86 -16.49 -10.88 -2.91
CA ALA A 86 -15.98 -9.56 -3.27
C ALA A 86 -17.06 -8.71 -3.94
N MET A 87 -17.86 -9.30 -4.85
CA MET A 87 -18.99 -8.62 -5.50
C MET A 87 -20.04 -8.17 -4.49
N THR A 88 -20.40 -9.04 -3.54
CA THR A 88 -21.34 -8.67 -2.47
C THR A 88 -20.77 -7.54 -1.62
N LEU A 89 -19.50 -7.62 -1.18
CA LEU A 89 -18.85 -6.55 -0.42
C LEU A 89 -18.92 -5.20 -1.14
N ARG A 90 -18.56 -5.17 -2.44
CA ARG A 90 -18.62 -3.94 -3.25
C ARG A 90 -20.04 -3.39 -3.38
N THR A 91 -21.02 -4.28 -3.59
CA THR A 91 -22.43 -3.90 -3.73
C THR A 91 -22.97 -3.26 -2.45
N GLU A 92 -22.69 -3.86 -1.30
CA GLU A 92 -23.22 -3.41 0.00
C GLU A 92 -22.75 -2.00 0.39
N ILE A 93 -21.51 -1.65 0.03
CA ILE A 93 -20.94 -0.32 0.30
C ILE A 93 -21.02 0.62 -0.91
N ASN A 94 -21.73 0.24 -1.97
CA ASN A 94 -21.86 1.00 -3.22
C ASN A 94 -20.51 1.39 -3.87
N MET A 95 -19.51 0.52 -3.77
CA MET A 95 -18.19 0.75 -4.36
C MET A 95 -18.22 0.57 -5.89
N PRO A 96 -17.61 1.47 -6.68
CA PRO A 96 -17.51 1.31 -8.13
C PRO A 96 -16.63 0.11 -8.51
N ASP A 97 -17.09 -0.69 -9.49
CA ASP A 97 -16.41 -1.92 -9.91
C ASP A 97 -15.24 -1.67 -10.89
N LEU A 98 -15.36 -0.63 -11.71
CA LEU A 98 -14.40 -0.26 -12.76
C LEU A 98 -13.61 0.99 -12.33
N GLN A 99 -12.30 1.01 -12.67
CA GLN A 99 -11.40 2.16 -12.50
C GLN A 99 -11.15 2.62 -11.05
N HIS A 100 -11.32 1.74 -10.06
CA HIS A 100 -10.94 2.06 -8.69
C HIS A 100 -9.39 1.99 -8.53
N PRO A 101 -8.71 2.97 -7.92
CA PRO A 101 -7.23 2.96 -7.81
C PRO A 101 -6.65 1.75 -7.05
N LEU A 102 -7.41 1.19 -6.11
CA LEU A 102 -7.06 -0.08 -5.45
C LEU A 102 -7.19 -1.30 -6.36
N ARG A 103 -7.91 -1.25 -7.48
CA ARG A 103 -7.96 -2.32 -8.49
C ARG A 103 -6.74 -2.20 -9.42
N ASN A 104 -5.57 -2.43 -8.87
CA ASN A 104 -4.30 -2.27 -9.57
C ASN A 104 -3.46 -3.56 -9.51
N GLU A 105 -3.25 -4.20 -10.66
CA GLU A 105 -2.44 -5.43 -10.77
C GLU A 105 -0.96 -5.20 -10.42
N ALA A 106 -0.46 -3.97 -10.55
CA ALA A 106 0.88 -3.60 -10.10
C ALA A 106 1.03 -3.74 -8.58
N LEU A 107 -0.03 -3.44 -7.79
CA LEU A 107 -0.01 -3.68 -6.34
C LEU A 107 0.16 -5.17 -6.02
N TRP A 108 -0.42 -6.05 -6.84
CA TRP A 108 -0.34 -7.50 -6.64
C TRP A 108 1.05 -8.01 -6.96
N ARG A 109 1.62 -7.56 -8.08
CA ARG A 109 2.99 -7.90 -8.48
C ARG A 109 4.02 -7.39 -7.48
N HIS A 110 3.82 -6.20 -6.93
CA HIS A 110 4.66 -5.67 -5.85
C HIS A 110 4.63 -6.56 -4.60
N ALA A 111 3.45 -6.98 -4.14
CA ALA A 111 3.33 -7.86 -2.98
C ALA A 111 3.95 -9.25 -3.22
N GLU A 112 3.73 -9.84 -4.40
CA GLU A 112 4.34 -11.11 -4.79
C GLU A 112 5.87 -11.02 -4.81
N ALA A 113 6.43 -9.94 -5.37
CA ALA A 113 7.88 -9.70 -5.39
C ALA A 113 8.47 -9.58 -3.96
N LEU A 114 7.73 -8.97 -3.03
CA LEU A 114 8.12 -8.91 -1.61
C LEU A 114 8.08 -10.30 -0.95
N ASP A 115 7.06 -11.12 -1.20
CA ASP A 115 6.98 -12.49 -0.66
C ASP A 115 8.16 -13.37 -1.15
N TYR A 116 8.53 -13.26 -2.43
CA TYR A 116 9.71 -13.94 -2.96
C TYR A 116 11.03 -13.41 -2.36
N SER A 117 11.10 -12.13 -2.00
CA SER A 117 12.30 -11.53 -1.38
C SER A 117 12.59 -12.05 0.04
N VAL A 118 11.54 -12.47 0.78
CA VAL A 118 11.64 -13.06 2.13
C VAL A 118 12.01 -14.55 2.07
N SER A 119 11.65 -15.24 0.98
CA SER A 119 11.87 -16.68 0.78
C SER A 119 13.33 -17.08 0.50
N GLU A 120 14.16 -16.18 -0.03
CA GLU A 120 15.56 -16.51 -0.32
C GLU A 120 16.47 -16.30 0.90
N ALA A 121 17.35 -17.26 1.15
CA ALA A 121 18.23 -17.35 2.33
C ALA A 121 19.24 -16.19 2.53
N ASN A 122 19.22 -15.17 1.64
CA ASN A 122 20.01 -13.94 1.71
C ASN A 122 19.12 -12.67 1.85
N SER A 123 17.93 -12.81 2.44
CA SER A 123 16.93 -11.73 2.64
C SER A 123 17.52 -10.43 3.24
N LEU A 124 18.49 -10.54 4.15
CA LEU A 124 19.21 -9.40 4.76
C LEU A 124 20.02 -8.56 3.75
N GLN A 125 20.43 -9.13 2.61
CA GLN A 125 21.25 -8.47 1.60
C GLN A 125 20.38 -7.74 0.56
N ARG A 126 19.22 -8.29 0.19
CA ARG A 126 18.25 -7.62 -0.71
C ARG A 126 17.43 -6.54 0.00
N PHE A 127 17.06 -6.74 1.27
CA PHE A 127 16.41 -5.71 2.10
C PHE A 127 17.23 -4.40 2.10
N LYS A 128 18.57 -4.51 2.20
CA LYS A 128 19.49 -3.37 2.08
C LYS A 128 19.52 -2.69 0.70
N GLN A 129 19.21 -3.42 -0.38
CA GLN A 129 19.15 -2.86 -1.74
C GLN A 129 17.82 -2.16 -2.03
N HIS A 130 16.73 -2.55 -1.37
CA HIS A 130 15.44 -1.87 -1.49
C HIS A 130 15.36 -0.56 -0.69
N HIS A 131 16.12 -0.43 0.40
CA HIS A 131 16.17 0.75 1.29
C HIS A 131 16.72 2.05 0.70
N VAL A 132 16.99 2.11 -0.60
CA VAL A 132 17.63 3.29 -1.17
C VAL A 132 16.53 4.26 -1.63
N THR A 133 16.09 5.13 -0.74
CA THR A 133 15.24 6.27 -1.11
C THR A 133 16.13 7.39 -1.64
N SER A 134 15.92 7.78 -2.90
CA SER A 134 16.68 8.85 -3.52
C SER A 134 16.22 10.21 -2.99
N VAL A 135 17.05 10.85 -2.17
CA VAL A 135 17.14 12.31 -2.21
C VAL A 135 18.22 12.61 -3.24
N ASN A 136 17.88 13.35 -4.30
CA ASN A 136 18.73 13.62 -5.47
C ASN A 136 20.13 14.21 -5.17
N HIS A 137 20.54 14.38 -3.91
CA HIS A 137 21.87 14.86 -3.54
C HIS A 137 22.56 14.13 -2.37
N LEU A 138 22.03 13.02 -1.82
CA LEU A 138 22.60 12.42 -0.59
C LEU A 138 23.08 10.96 -0.68
N ILE A 139 22.93 10.29 -1.83
CA ILE A 139 23.56 8.99 -2.07
C ILE A 139 24.29 9.04 -3.41
N THR A 140 25.50 9.61 -3.40
CA THR A 140 26.41 9.78 -4.55
C THR A 140 27.09 8.47 -5.02
N TRP A 141 26.56 7.29 -4.69
CA TRP A 141 27.28 6.02 -4.91
C TRP A 141 26.50 4.92 -5.63
N MET A 142 25.33 5.20 -6.21
CA MET A 142 24.62 4.20 -7.02
C MET A 142 24.10 4.79 -8.33
N ASP A 143 24.46 4.13 -9.43
CA ASP A 143 23.86 4.34 -10.74
C ASP A 143 22.33 4.19 -10.66
N SER A 144 21.60 5.12 -11.28
CA SER A 144 20.14 5.13 -11.35
C SER A 144 19.53 3.84 -11.91
N GLU A 145 20.30 3.05 -12.65
CA GLU A 145 19.90 1.75 -13.20
C GLU A 145 19.84 0.62 -12.15
N ALA A 146 20.37 0.82 -10.94
CA ALA A 146 20.41 -0.18 -9.86
C ALA A 146 19.35 0.04 -8.76
N MET A 147 18.54 1.09 -8.83
CA MET A 147 17.52 1.39 -7.81
C MET A 147 16.25 0.57 -8.05
N LEU A 148 16.05 -0.47 -7.25
CA LEU A 148 14.87 -1.34 -7.35
C LEU A 148 13.56 -0.67 -6.91
N SER A 149 13.66 0.40 -6.12
CA SER A 149 12.53 1.23 -5.71
C SER A 149 12.99 2.60 -5.21
N TRP A 150 12.19 3.64 -5.43
CA TRP A 150 12.42 4.99 -4.91
C TRP A 150 11.11 5.74 -4.69
N PHE A 151 11.13 6.77 -3.85
CA PHE A 151 9.98 7.61 -3.56
C PHE A 151 10.36 9.08 -3.75
N ASP A 152 9.58 9.81 -4.53
CA ASP A 152 9.71 11.26 -4.66
C ASP A 152 8.71 11.97 -3.74
N PRO A 153 9.18 12.63 -2.67
CA PRO A 153 8.32 13.32 -1.71
C PRO A 153 7.66 14.58 -2.28
N VAL A 154 8.14 15.12 -3.42
CA VAL A 154 7.55 16.29 -4.06
C VAL A 154 6.30 15.91 -4.85
N THR A 155 6.39 14.85 -5.64
CA THR A 155 5.25 14.38 -6.45
C THR A 155 4.36 13.39 -5.71
N GLY A 156 4.84 12.78 -4.61
CA GLY A 156 4.12 11.71 -3.92
C GLY A 156 4.12 10.40 -4.71
N THR A 157 5.04 10.25 -5.66
CA THR A 157 5.15 9.07 -6.52
C THR A 157 6.13 8.07 -5.92
N PHE A 158 5.67 6.85 -5.70
CA PHE A 158 6.53 5.72 -5.40
C PHE A 158 6.76 4.90 -6.65
N VAL A 159 8.00 4.52 -6.92
CA VAL A 159 8.37 3.66 -8.01
C VAL A 159 8.95 2.37 -7.45
N PHE A 160 8.45 1.23 -7.94
CA PHE A 160 9.01 -0.08 -7.68
C PHE A 160 9.28 -0.77 -9.01
N HIS A 161 10.56 -1.07 -9.28
CA HIS A 161 11.04 -1.49 -10.59
C HIS A 161 10.67 -0.45 -11.66
N ASN A 162 9.70 -0.77 -12.53
CA ASN A 162 9.20 0.13 -13.59
C ASN A 162 7.74 0.52 -13.37
N GLU A 163 7.20 0.31 -12.16
CA GLU A 163 5.81 0.60 -11.81
C GLU A 163 5.73 1.82 -10.93
N GLU A 164 4.91 2.78 -11.36
CA GLU A 164 4.67 4.02 -10.63
C GLU A 164 3.35 3.93 -9.86
N PHE A 165 3.37 4.43 -8.64
CA PHE A 165 2.24 4.48 -7.72
C PHE A 165 2.08 5.90 -7.21
N ALA A 166 0.99 6.55 -7.59
CA ALA A 166 0.60 7.84 -7.03
C ALA A 166 0.02 7.62 -5.61
N LEU A 167 0.86 7.77 -4.58
CA LEU A 167 0.46 7.46 -3.20
C LEU A 167 -0.68 8.36 -2.72
N THR A 168 -0.70 9.63 -3.14
CA THR A 168 -1.79 10.55 -2.80
C THR A 168 -3.14 10.07 -3.34
N GLU A 169 -3.19 9.52 -4.54
CA GLU A 169 -4.41 8.97 -5.13
C GLU A 169 -4.86 7.71 -4.39
N LEU A 170 -3.91 6.82 -4.06
CA LEU A 170 -4.19 5.61 -3.27
C LEU A 170 -4.73 5.96 -1.88
N LEU A 171 -4.07 6.86 -1.15
CA LEU A 171 -4.49 7.31 0.18
C LEU A 171 -5.88 7.98 0.13
N THR A 172 -6.15 8.79 -0.89
CA THR A 172 -7.47 9.43 -1.08
C THR A 172 -8.57 8.38 -1.29
N SER A 173 -8.28 7.37 -2.12
CA SER A 173 -9.21 6.28 -2.41
C SER A 173 -9.47 5.40 -1.17
N VAL A 174 -8.43 5.12 -0.39
CA VAL A 174 -8.53 4.36 0.87
C VAL A 174 -9.35 5.14 1.90
N LYS A 175 -9.15 6.46 1.99
CA LYS A 175 -9.93 7.32 2.89
C LYS A 175 -11.41 7.31 2.51
N GLN A 176 -11.74 7.40 1.22
CA GLN A 176 -13.12 7.30 0.75
C GLN A 176 -13.73 5.94 1.11
N LEU A 177 -13.02 4.85 0.81
CA LEU A 177 -13.44 3.49 1.18
C LEU A 177 -13.69 3.35 2.69
N GLN A 178 -12.82 3.91 3.52
CA GLN A 178 -13.01 3.90 4.97
C GLN A 178 -14.31 4.58 5.38
N GLN A 179 -14.65 5.71 4.75
CA GLN A 179 -15.90 6.44 5.02
C GLN A 179 -17.12 5.62 4.60
N ASP A 180 -17.07 4.97 3.44
CA ASP A 180 -18.17 4.14 2.93
C ASP A 180 -18.43 2.94 3.86
N ILE A 181 -17.36 2.28 4.33
CA ILE A 181 -17.45 1.19 5.30
C ILE A 181 -18.01 1.69 6.63
N LEU A 182 -17.53 2.81 7.15
CA LEU A 182 -18.02 3.37 8.42
C LEU A 182 -19.50 3.76 8.32
N HIS A 183 -19.92 4.35 7.21
CA HIS A 183 -21.32 4.68 6.95
C HIS A 183 -22.19 3.42 6.95
N TYR A 184 -21.77 2.38 6.24
CA TYR A 184 -22.47 1.09 6.23
C TYR A 184 -22.60 0.52 7.64
N LEU A 185 -21.47 0.40 8.37
CA LEU A 185 -21.44 -0.19 9.70
C LEU A 185 -22.27 0.60 10.72
N HIS A 186 -22.38 1.92 10.59
CA HIS A 186 -23.23 2.74 11.44
C HIS A 186 -24.71 2.47 11.22
N ASN A 187 -25.13 2.24 9.98
CA ASN A 187 -26.53 1.97 9.63
C ASN A 187 -27.00 0.54 9.97
N GLN A 188 -26.09 -0.35 10.38
CA GLN A 188 -26.41 -1.72 10.82
C GLN A 188 -26.68 -1.83 12.32
N HIS A 189 -26.57 -0.73 13.07
CA HIS A 189 -26.86 -0.61 14.51
C HIS A 189 -28.16 0.18 14.74
#